data_AF-A0A810Q2B2-F1
#
_entry.id   AF-A0A810Q2B2-F1
#
_cell.length_a   1.000
_cell.length_b   1.000
_cell.length_c   1.000
_cell.angle_alpha   90.00
_cell.angle_beta   90.00
_cell.angle_gamma   90.00
#
_symmetry.space_group_name_H-M   'P 1'
#
loop_
_entity.id
_entity.type
_entity.pdbx_description
1 polymer ?
#
loop_
_entity_poly.entity_id
_entity_poly.type
_entity_poly.pdbx_seq_one_letter_code
_entity_poly.pdbx_strand_id
1 'polypeptide(L)'
;MINDLIVSIGRQLNIPQSDDNEWVCRVVYSVAGQMALASLWDHTEDGGSVSIQHFKSRIDQIFDAYEGIYPKIGFLLPHDKTDLIEEIYSIYLRNGFFYHSAYQISPAALATGGNGDLVLHRGISPDLKLFMSGLGFYSVQTSTSDRTISSMFGLQEQSFESYLEELLAHCEWKQIEWPDNSEFLRLDPPFKWGYWQQIPEKNDHISLARYGEPNKIFVFYRYSNGVFLNTPIPEWRMRDYFSNVPSNHGEYRRIAISLLKKHGTLPEIKTKAKGSLIEIKLGYRLPPSEENFFKLYSWPVRYDFTSKTPQVFTRMMARQIYPMFKHELESMGYCFVEE
;
A
#
# COMPACT_ATOMS: atom_id res chain seq x y z
N MET A 1 -12.66 13.28 32.95
CA MET A 1 -12.66 14.47 32.08
C MET A 1 -11.62 14.39 30.96
N ILE A 2 -10.30 14.27 31.19
CA ILE A 2 -9.32 14.25 30.08
C ILE A 2 -9.35 12.94 29.25
N ASN A 3 -9.64 11.79 29.86
CA ASN A 3 -9.77 10.51 29.13
C ASN A 3 -11.05 10.41 28.28
N ASP A 4 -12.05 11.26 28.51
CA ASP A 4 -13.36 11.16 27.86
C ASP A 4 -13.32 11.62 26.39
N LEU A 5 -12.42 12.56 26.06
CA LEU A 5 -12.31 13.11 24.70
C LEU A 5 -11.82 12.06 23.70
N ILE A 6 -10.65 11.45 23.95
CA ILE A 6 -10.10 10.45 23.01
C ILE A 6 -10.98 9.21 22.93
N VAL A 7 -11.62 8.81 24.03
CA VAL A 7 -12.59 7.70 24.03
C VAL A 7 -13.82 8.04 23.21
N SER A 8 -14.34 9.26 23.31
CA SER A 8 -15.45 9.72 22.47
C SER A 8 -15.07 9.70 20.98
N ILE A 9 -13.89 10.19 20.63
CA ILE A 9 -13.42 10.23 19.24
C ILE A 9 -13.18 8.82 18.70
N GLY A 10 -12.49 7.97 19.46
CA GLY A 10 -12.28 6.57 19.09
C GLY A 10 -13.60 5.83 18.88
N ARG A 11 -14.62 6.09 19.71
CA ARG A 11 -15.97 5.55 19.51
C ARG A 11 -16.64 6.09 18.24
N GLN A 12 -16.54 7.40 17.97
CA GLN A 12 -17.12 8.01 16.77
C GLN A 12 -16.50 7.45 15.48
N LEU A 13 -15.19 7.21 15.48
CA LEU A 13 -14.46 6.63 14.35
C LEU A 13 -14.51 5.09 14.31
N ASN A 14 -15.16 4.45 15.29
CA ASN A 14 -15.19 3.00 15.48
C ASN A 14 -13.78 2.37 15.52
N ILE A 15 -12.83 3.04 16.16
CA ILE A 15 -11.47 2.55 16.34
C ILE A 15 -11.44 1.59 17.52
N PRO A 16 -11.02 0.33 17.33
CA PRO A 16 -11.11 -0.68 18.38
C PRO A 16 -10.35 -0.29 19.65
N GLN A 17 -11.08 -0.15 20.75
CA GLN A 17 -10.55 0.34 22.03
C GLN A 17 -9.63 -0.68 22.71
N SER A 18 -8.50 -0.19 23.23
CA SER A 18 -7.67 -0.87 24.22
C SER A 18 -7.11 0.13 25.23
N ASP A 19 -6.73 -0.33 26.42
CA ASP A 19 -6.29 0.52 27.53
C ASP A 19 -4.79 0.85 27.47
N ASP A 20 -4.25 1.02 26.27
CA ASP A 20 -2.83 1.28 26.02
C ASP A 20 -2.60 2.59 25.25
N ASN A 21 -1.38 3.12 25.34
CA ASN A 21 -1.02 4.34 24.62
C ASN A 21 -0.96 4.10 23.10
N GLU A 22 -0.80 2.85 22.63
CA GLU A 22 -0.83 2.54 21.21
C GLU A 22 -2.21 2.79 20.61
N TRP A 23 -3.28 2.54 21.36
CA TRP A 23 -4.64 2.87 20.96
C TRP A 23 -4.84 4.37 20.80
N VAL A 24 -4.31 5.17 21.73
CA VAL A 24 -4.33 6.63 21.59
C VAL A 24 -3.60 7.04 20.31
N CYS A 25 -2.42 6.48 20.02
CA CYS A 25 -1.72 6.73 18.75
C CYS A 25 -2.54 6.32 17.52
N ARG A 26 -3.26 5.17 17.57
CA ARG A 26 -4.16 4.75 16.47
C ARG A 26 -5.26 5.76 16.22
N VAL A 27 -5.90 6.25 17.29
CA VAL A 27 -6.93 7.29 17.19
C VAL A 27 -6.35 8.59 16.63
N VAL A 28 -5.23 9.08 17.18
CA VAL A 28 -4.58 10.31 16.71
C VAL A 28 -4.14 10.20 15.25
N TYR A 29 -3.59 9.06 14.82
CA TYR A 29 -3.21 8.81 13.43
C TYR A 29 -4.41 8.91 12.47
N SER A 30 -5.53 8.28 12.81
CA SER A 30 -6.76 8.36 12.02
C SER A 30 -7.34 9.77 11.99
N VAL A 31 -7.37 10.46 13.14
CA VAL A 31 -7.84 11.86 13.25
C VAL A 31 -6.96 12.80 12.44
N ALA A 32 -5.64 12.64 12.49
CA ALA A 32 -4.71 13.46 11.70
C ALA A 32 -5.00 13.32 10.20
N GLY A 33 -5.24 12.10 9.72
CA GLY A 33 -5.67 11.87 8.35
C GLY A 33 -7.04 12.49 8.01
N GLN A 34 -8.02 12.32 8.89
CA GLN A 34 -9.36 12.89 8.72
C GLN A 34 -9.33 14.42 8.65
N MET A 35 -8.59 15.07 9.54
CA MET A 35 -8.46 16.53 9.59
C MET A 35 -7.64 17.07 8.42
N ALA A 36 -6.62 16.33 7.96
CA ALA A 36 -5.90 16.68 6.75
C ALA A 36 -6.83 16.70 5.54
N LEU A 37 -7.66 15.67 5.38
CA LEU A 37 -8.65 15.67 4.31
C LEU A 37 -9.66 16.79 4.48
N ALA A 38 -10.17 17.04 5.69
CA ALA A 38 -11.06 18.17 5.94
C ALA A 38 -10.44 19.52 5.53
N SER A 39 -9.13 19.69 5.66
CA SER A 39 -8.43 20.91 5.23
C SER A 39 -8.45 21.16 3.73
N LEU A 40 -8.83 20.18 2.90
CA LEU A 40 -9.05 20.40 1.47
C LEU A 40 -10.19 21.38 1.20
N TRP A 41 -11.06 21.63 2.18
CA TRP A 41 -12.15 22.60 2.13
C TRP A 41 -11.81 23.96 2.76
N ASP A 42 -10.57 24.14 3.27
CA ASP A 42 -10.08 25.42 3.83
C ASP A 42 -9.69 26.44 2.74
N HIS A 43 -10.33 26.37 1.57
CA HIS A 43 -10.03 27.24 0.45
C HIS A 43 -10.99 28.44 0.39
N THR A 44 -10.55 29.55 -0.20
CA THR A 44 -11.43 30.70 -0.43
C THR A 44 -12.52 30.35 -1.45
N GLU A 45 -13.63 31.09 -1.46
CA GLU A 45 -14.77 30.82 -2.37
C GLU A 45 -14.35 30.73 -3.85
N ASP A 46 -13.29 31.45 -4.24
CA ASP A 46 -12.75 31.48 -5.61
C ASP A 46 -11.69 30.39 -5.92
N GLY A 47 -11.11 29.74 -4.89
CA GLY A 47 -10.01 28.79 -5.05
C GLY A 47 -10.48 27.37 -4.84
N GLY A 48 -10.62 26.55 -5.87
CA GLY A 48 -11.03 25.13 -5.69
C GLY A 48 -9.92 24.19 -5.19
N SER A 49 -8.84 24.70 -4.60
CA SER A 49 -7.66 23.95 -4.21
C SER A 49 -6.96 24.55 -2.98
N VAL A 50 -6.17 23.73 -2.31
CA VAL A 50 -5.28 24.14 -1.21
C VAL A 50 -3.84 23.76 -1.51
N SER A 51 -2.88 24.41 -0.84
CA SER A 51 -1.47 24.04 -1.01
C SER A 51 -1.15 22.70 -0.33
N ILE A 52 -0.20 21.95 -0.89
CA ILE A 52 0.30 20.70 -0.28
C ILE A 52 0.85 20.96 1.12
N GLN A 53 1.48 22.12 1.34
CA GLN A 53 2.02 22.50 2.65
C GLN A 53 0.93 22.78 3.68
N HIS A 54 -0.20 23.35 3.27
CA HIS A 54 -1.36 23.53 4.16
C HIS A 54 -1.88 22.17 4.66
N PHE A 55 -2.04 21.21 3.76
CA PHE A 55 -2.46 19.84 4.08
C PHE A 55 -1.48 19.16 5.05
N LYS A 56 -0.18 19.25 4.78
CA LYS A 56 0.87 18.66 5.62
C LYS A 56 0.95 19.34 6.99
N SER A 57 0.86 20.67 7.04
CA SER A 57 0.82 21.44 8.28
C SER A 57 -0.40 21.08 9.14
N ARG A 58 -1.55 20.80 8.51
CA ARG A 58 -2.72 20.32 9.26
C ARG A 58 -2.45 19.01 9.99
N ILE A 59 -1.76 18.06 9.37
CA ILE A 59 -1.38 16.78 9.99
C ILE A 59 -0.49 17.05 11.22
N ASP A 60 0.53 17.89 11.05
CA ASP A 60 1.49 18.26 12.10
C ASP A 60 0.80 18.90 13.31
N GLN A 61 -0.08 19.88 13.06
CA GLN A 61 -0.87 20.55 14.10
C GLN A 61 -1.72 19.58 14.93
N ILE A 62 -2.29 18.55 14.29
CA ILE A 62 -3.06 17.53 15.01
C ILE A 62 -2.14 16.69 15.90
N PHE A 63 -0.99 16.24 15.40
CA PHE A 63 -0.07 15.49 16.25
C PHE A 63 0.42 16.30 17.44
N ASP A 64 0.83 17.55 17.23
CA ASP A 64 1.30 18.44 18.29
C ASP A 64 0.20 18.74 19.33
N ALA A 65 -1.04 18.98 18.89
CA ALA A 65 -2.16 19.21 19.79
C ALA A 65 -2.44 18.00 20.68
N TYR A 66 -2.48 16.79 20.10
CA TYR A 66 -2.75 15.57 20.87
C TYR A 66 -1.56 15.13 21.72
N GLU A 67 -0.31 15.39 21.32
CA GLU A 67 0.85 15.19 22.19
C GLU A 67 0.79 16.11 23.42
N GLY A 68 0.35 17.36 23.26
CA GLY A 68 0.13 18.28 24.38
C GLY A 68 -0.94 17.81 25.36
N ILE A 69 -2.02 17.18 24.87
CA ILE A 69 -3.12 16.66 25.69
C ILE A 69 -2.76 15.30 26.32
N TYR A 70 -2.05 14.43 25.58
CA TYR A 70 -1.70 13.07 25.98
C TYR A 70 -0.18 12.83 25.91
N PRO A 71 0.64 13.42 26.80
CA PRO A 71 2.11 13.40 26.68
C PRO A 71 2.74 12.01 26.55
N LYS A 72 2.07 10.96 27.03
CA LYS A 72 2.54 9.57 26.94
C LYS A 72 2.65 9.05 25.50
N ILE A 73 1.92 9.61 24.55
CA ILE A 73 2.04 9.20 23.13
C ILE A 73 3.31 9.75 22.47
N GLY A 74 3.90 10.83 23.03
CA GLY A 74 5.15 11.38 22.52
C GLY A 74 6.35 10.42 22.62
N PHE A 75 6.25 9.37 23.43
CA PHE A 75 7.26 8.29 23.47
C PHE A 75 7.07 7.24 22.36
N LEU A 76 5.90 7.22 21.71
CA LEU A 76 5.56 6.28 20.64
C LEU A 76 5.63 6.92 19.25
N LEU A 77 5.44 8.24 19.19
CA LEU A 77 5.58 9.05 17.98
C LEU A 77 7.04 9.46 17.77
N PRO A 78 7.48 9.64 16.52
CA PRO A 78 8.83 10.11 16.23
C PRO A 78 8.98 11.57 16.67
N HIS A 79 10.19 11.94 17.11
CA HIS A 79 10.49 13.33 17.48
C HIS A 79 10.39 14.28 16.27
N ASP A 80 10.94 13.85 15.13
CA ASP A 80 10.74 14.50 13.84
C ASP A 80 9.62 13.77 13.08
N LYS A 81 8.50 14.45 12.87
CA LYS A 81 7.30 13.90 12.24
C LYS A 81 7.32 14.00 10.71
N THR A 82 8.37 14.56 10.11
CA THR A 82 8.45 14.83 8.66
C THR A 82 8.15 13.58 7.82
N ASP A 83 8.82 12.46 8.09
CA ASP A 83 8.63 11.21 7.34
C ASP A 83 7.23 10.60 7.55
N LEU A 84 6.65 10.74 8.75
CA LEU A 84 5.29 10.30 9.07
C LEU A 84 4.24 11.11 8.30
N ILE A 85 4.40 12.44 8.28
CA ILE A 85 3.53 13.37 7.55
C ILE A 85 3.62 13.10 6.04
N GLU A 86 4.83 12.90 5.52
CA GLU A 86 5.05 12.56 4.11
C GLU A 86 4.41 11.22 3.74
N GLU A 87 4.47 10.22 4.63
CA GLU A 87 3.82 8.93 4.39
C GLU A 87 2.30 9.08 4.34
N ILE A 88 1.68 9.78 5.29
CA ILE A 88 0.22 10.01 5.30
C ILE A 88 -0.22 10.73 4.01
N TYR A 89 0.49 11.79 3.62
CA TYR A 89 0.25 12.49 2.36
C TYR A 89 0.38 11.55 1.15
N SER A 90 1.46 10.77 1.08
CA SER A 90 1.73 9.84 0.00
C SER A 90 0.67 8.73 -0.11
N ILE A 91 0.18 8.22 1.03
CA ILE A 91 -0.90 7.22 1.07
C ILE A 91 -2.16 7.81 0.45
N TYR A 92 -2.56 9.02 0.84
CA TYR A 92 -3.76 9.64 0.28
C TYR A 92 -3.63 9.98 -1.21
N LEU A 93 -2.47 10.51 -1.62
CA LEU A 93 -2.19 10.80 -3.02
C LEU A 93 -2.28 9.53 -3.87
N ARG A 94 -1.61 8.45 -3.45
CA ARG A 94 -1.53 7.18 -4.21
C ARG A 94 -2.83 6.39 -4.22
N ASN A 95 -3.72 6.63 -3.25
CA ASN A 95 -5.07 6.06 -3.25
C ASN A 95 -6.12 6.99 -3.90
N GLY A 96 -5.70 8.14 -4.45
CA GLY A 96 -6.55 9.03 -5.24
C GLY A 96 -7.54 9.89 -4.43
N PHE A 97 -7.22 10.24 -3.18
CA PHE A 97 -8.12 11.03 -2.32
C PHE A 97 -8.26 12.50 -2.74
N PHE A 98 -7.35 12.99 -3.58
CA PHE A 98 -7.38 14.33 -4.13
C PHE A 98 -6.78 14.35 -5.54
N TYR A 99 -7.21 15.33 -6.34
CA TYR A 99 -6.49 15.69 -7.55
C TYR A 99 -5.25 16.50 -7.17
N HIS A 100 -4.20 16.39 -7.98
CA HIS A 100 -2.92 17.02 -7.72
C HIS A 100 -2.46 17.83 -8.95
N SER A 101 -2.03 19.05 -8.69
CA SER A 101 -1.28 19.90 -9.63
C SER A 101 -0.04 20.45 -8.92
N ALA A 102 0.79 21.24 -9.63
CA ALA A 102 2.02 21.77 -9.04
C ALA A 102 1.73 22.54 -7.73
N TYR A 103 2.20 21.98 -6.61
CA TYR A 103 2.07 22.51 -5.25
C TYR A 103 0.64 22.61 -4.69
N GLN A 104 -0.37 22.14 -5.42
CA GLN A 104 -1.78 22.27 -5.05
C GLN A 104 -2.52 20.95 -5.13
N ILE A 105 -3.54 20.80 -4.29
CA ILE A 105 -4.42 19.64 -4.25
C ILE A 105 -5.88 20.09 -4.07
N SER A 106 -6.80 19.33 -4.63
CA SER A 106 -8.24 19.58 -4.53
C SER A 106 -9.00 18.28 -4.24
N PRO A 107 -10.16 18.33 -3.56
CA PRO A 107 -10.89 17.12 -3.19
C PRO A 107 -11.27 16.30 -4.43
N ALA A 108 -11.08 14.99 -4.34
CA ALA A 108 -11.54 14.07 -5.38
C ALA A 108 -13.07 13.94 -5.33
N ALA A 109 -13.67 13.56 -6.47
CA ALA A 109 -15.09 13.24 -6.51
C ALA A 109 -15.40 12.03 -5.62
N LEU A 110 -16.59 12.05 -5.01
CA LEU A 110 -17.06 10.94 -4.17
C LEU A 110 -17.03 9.63 -4.96
N ALA A 111 -16.41 8.63 -4.35
CA ALA A 111 -16.31 7.28 -4.86
C ALA A 111 -16.58 6.30 -3.72
N THR A 112 -17.41 5.31 -4.00
CA THR A 112 -17.68 4.21 -3.09
C THR A 112 -17.49 2.87 -3.79
N GLY A 113 -16.94 1.91 -3.06
CA GLY A 113 -16.81 0.53 -3.49
C GLY A 113 -17.07 -0.36 -2.29
N GLY A 114 -17.89 -1.39 -2.44
CA GLY A 114 -18.33 -2.21 -1.31
C GLY A 114 -18.37 -3.69 -1.63
N ASN A 115 -18.41 -4.48 -0.56
CA ASN A 115 -18.54 -5.93 -0.60
C ASN A 115 -19.40 -6.35 0.60
N GLY A 116 -20.56 -6.95 0.34
CA GLY A 116 -21.57 -7.24 1.37
C GLY A 116 -22.08 -5.98 2.06
N ASP A 117 -21.99 -5.95 3.39
CA ASP A 117 -22.50 -4.88 4.25
C ASP A 117 -21.45 -3.81 4.61
N LEU A 118 -20.33 -3.77 3.88
CA LEU A 118 -19.27 -2.80 4.08
C LEU A 118 -19.01 -2.02 2.81
N VAL A 119 -18.91 -0.70 2.97
CA VAL A 119 -18.61 0.24 1.88
C VAL A 119 -17.39 1.07 2.24
N LEU A 120 -16.41 1.10 1.35
CA LEU A 120 -15.25 1.96 1.39
C LEU A 120 -15.54 3.28 0.71
N HIS A 121 -15.00 4.37 1.24
CA HIS A 121 -15.26 5.72 0.73
C HIS A 121 -13.97 6.46 0.39
N ARG A 122 -14.06 7.32 -0.63
CA ARG A 122 -13.04 8.28 -1.04
C ARG A 122 -13.71 9.55 -1.56
N GLY A 123 -13.08 10.71 -1.38
CA GLY A 123 -13.64 11.99 -1.85
C GLY A 123 -14.89 12.41 -1.07
N ILE A 124 -14.88 12.19 0.25
CA ILE A 124 -16.02 12.47 1.13
C ILE A 124 -16.06 13.93 1.58
N SER A 125 -17.26 14.47 1.81
CA SER A 125 -17.41 15.76 2.50
C SER A 125 -17.01 15.64 3.98
N PRO A 126 -16.40 16.68 4.58
CA PRO A 126 -16.05 16.70 6.00
C PRO A 126 -17.23 16.46 6.96
N ASP A 127 -18.45 16.79 6.53
CA ASP A 127 -19.67 16.66 7.34
C ASP A 127 -20.14 15.21 7.50
N LEU A 128 -19.64 14.30 6.65
CA LEU A 128 -20.11 12.93 6.62
C LEU A 128 -19.49 12.12 7.77
N LYS A 129 -20.35 11.59 8.65
CA LYS A 129 -19.92 10.74 9.77
C LYS A 129 -19.65 9.32 9.29
N LEU A 130 -18.38 8.97 9.16
CA LEU A 130 -17.90 7.66 8.73
C LEU A 130 -16.94 7.06 9.76
N PHE A 131 -16.75 5.75 9.68
CA PHE A 131 -15.78 5.03 10.49
C PHE A 131 -14.41 5.00 9.80
N MET A 132 -13.35 4.69 10.56
CA MET A 132 -11.99 4.63 10.03
C MET A 132 -11.23 3.38 10.47
N SER A 133 -10.44 2.84 9.54
CA SER A 133 -9.38 1.87 9.83
C SER A 133 -8.10 2.38 9.19
N GLY A 134 -7.05 2.60 9.97
CA GLY A 134 -5.89 3.36 9.51
C GLY A 134 -6.29 4.79 9.12
N LEU A 135 -6.08 5.12 7.85
CA LEU A 135 -6.42 6.41 7.22
C LEU A 135 -7.67 6.33 6.33
N GLY A 136 -8.18 5.13 6.04
CA GLY A 136 -9.29 4.90 5.12
C GLY A 136 -10.65 4.96 5.80
N PHE A 137 -11.65 5.46 5.07
CA PHE A 137 -13.03 5.58 5.55
C PHE A 137 -13.90 4.40 5.12
N TYR A 138 -14.78 3.99 6.00
CA TYR A 138 -15.80 2.99 5.70
C TYR A 138 -17.14 3.28 6.39
N SER A 139 -18.20 2.64 5.91
CA SER A 139 -19.47 2.54 6.61
C SER A 139 -20.01 1.10 6.57
N VAL A 140 -20.89 0.79 7.52
CA VAL A 140 -21.61 -0.49 7.59
C VAL A 140 -22.99 -0.28 6.96
N GLN A 141 -23.10 -0.60 5.68
CA GLN A 141 -24.33 -0.52 4.89
C GLN A 141 -24.18 -1.42 3.66
N THR A 142 -25.30 -1.90 3.12
CA THR A 142 -25.27 -2.65 1.87
C THR A 142 -24.79 -1.74 0.73
N SER A 143 -23.80 -2.19 -0.04
CA SER A 143 -23.32 -1.43 -1.19
C SER A 143 -24.41 -1.30 -2.25
N THR A 144 -24.67 -0.07 -2.69
CA THR A 144 -25.54 0.24 -3.84
C THR A 144 -24.73 0.72 -5.05
N SER A 145 -23.39 0.65 -4.96
CA SER A 145 -22.47 1.11 -6.01
C SER A 145 -22.13 -0.04 -6.96
N ASP A 146 -22.15 0.25 -8.26
CA ASP A 146 -21.67 -0.68 -9.29
C ASP A 146 -20.12 -0.72 -9.38
N ARG A 147 -19.43 0.18 -8.66
CA ARG A 147 -17.96 0.25 -8.68
C ARG A 147 -17.35 -0.74 -7.70
N THR A 148 -16.40 -1.53 -8.18
CA THR A 148 -15.61 -2.46 -7.36
C THR A 148 -14.55 -1.75 -6.54
N ILE A 149 -14.08 -2.41 -5.46
CA ILE A 149 -12.96 -1.91 -4.65
C ILE A 149 -11.69 -1.84 -5.52
N SER A 150 -11.44 -2.86 -6.33
CA SER A 150 -10.32 -2.92 -7.27
C SER A 150 -10.25 -1.69 -8.18
N SER A 151 -11.34 -1.37 -8.87
CA SER A 151 -11.41 -0.24 -9.79
C SER A 151 -11.31 1.11 -9.08
N MET A 152 -11.82 1.22 -7.85
CA MET A 152 -11.74 2.45 -7.07
C MET A 152 -10.30 2.78 -6.65
N PHE A 153 -9.53 1.78 -6.23
CA PHE A 153 -8.15 1.96 -5.75
C PHE A 153 -7.07 1.61 -6.78
N GLY A 154 -7.46 1.23 -8.00
CA GLY A 154 -6.51 0.82 -9.05
C GLY A 154 -5.73 -0.44 -8.69
N LEU A 155 -6.39 -1.41 -8.05
CA LEU A 155 -5.83 -2.72 -7.75
C LEU A 155 -5.85 -3.61 -8.99
N GLN A 156 -5.02 -4.64 -8.99
CA GLN A 156 -5.03 -5.66 -10.02
C GLN A 156 -6.34 -6.46 -10.02
N GLU A 157 -7.00 -6.52 -11.17
CA GLU A 157 -8.28 -7.24 -11.32
C GLU A 157 -8.09 -8.68 -11.84
N GLN A 158 -7.04 -8.93 -12.63
CA GLN A 158 -6.75 -10.28 -13.14
C GLN A 158 -5.98 -11.09 -12.09
N SER A 159 -6.15 -12.41 -12.07
CA SER A 159 -5.26 -13.27 -11.29
C SER A 159 -3.82 -13.17 -11.79
N PHE A 160 -2.88 -13.50 -10.92
CA PHE A 160 -1.45 -13.54 -11.25
C PHE A 160 -1.13 -14.52 -12.38
N GLU A 161 -1.85 -15.62 -12.46
CA GLU A 161 -1.74 -16.59 -13.54
C GLU A 161 -2.12 -15.95 -14.89
N SER A 162 -3.31 -15.36 -14.98
CA SER A 162 -3.79 -14.72 -16.22
C SER A 162 -2.92 -13.52 -16.62
N TYR A 163 -2.49 -12.72 -15.64
CA TYR A 163 -1.58 -11.60 -15.87
C TYR A 163 -0.24 -12.06 -16.47
N LEU A 164 0.33 -13.14 -15.94
CA LEU A 164 1.60 -13.68 -16.45
C LEU A 164 1.44 -14.32 -17.83
N GLU A 165 0.33 -15.01 -18.08
CA GLU A 165 0.00 -15.57 -19.40
C GLU A 165 -0.09 -14.47 -20.46
N GLU A 166 -0.79 -13.37 -20.17
CA GLU A 166 -0.89 -12.20 -21.06
C GLU A 166 0.50 -11.62 -21.38
N LEU A 167 1.35 -11.47 -20.38
CA LEU A 167 2.71 -10.95 -20.56
C LEU A 167 3.58 -11.85 -21.45
N LEU A 168 3.38 -13.17 -21.40
CA LEU A 168 4.19 -14.15 -22.10
C LEU A 168 3.65 -14.51 -23.50
N ALA A 169 2.39 -14.17 -23.80
CA ALA A 169 1.70 -14.58 -25.03
C ALA A 169 2.39 -14.12 -26.33
N HIS A 170 3.11 -13.00 -26.28
CA HIS A 170 3.75 -12.38 -27.45
C HIS A 170 5.26 -12.24 -27.32
N CYS A 171 5.88 -13.07 -26.47
CA CYS A 171 7.31 -13.03 -26.22
C CYS A 171 8.11 -13.71 -27.35
N GLU A 172 8.99 -12.93 -27.99
CA GLU A 172 10.05 -13.45 -28.85
C GLU A 172 11.31 -13.73 -28.03
N TRP A 173 11.75 -14.98 -28.02
CA TRP A 173 12.92 -15.42 -27.27
C TRP A 173 14.20 -15.32 -28.11
N LYS A 174 15.23 -14.67 -27.57
CA LYS A 174 16.54 -14.50 -28.21
C LYS A 174 17.63 -15.02 -27.31
N GLN A 175 18.67 -15.60 -27.90
CA GLN A 175 19.84 -16.03 -27.13
C GLN A 175 20.55 -14.82 -26.52
N ILE A 176 20.98 -14.96 -25.27
CA ILE A 176 21.75 -13.94 -24.56
C ILE A 176 22.94 -14.56 -23.84
N GLU A 177 24.05 -13.83 -23.84
CA GLU A 177 25.12 -13.97 -22.87
C GLU A 177 24.97 -12.86 -21.84
N TRP A 178 24.94 -13.23 -20.56
CA TRP A 178 24.63 -12.28 -19.50
C TRP A 178 25.77 -11.27 -19.28
N PRO A 179 25.47 -9.97 -19.24
CA PRO A 179 26.42 -8.97 -18.77
C PRO A 179 26.88 -9.23 -17.33
N ASP A 180 28.10 -8.80 -16.98
CA ASP A 180 28.69 -9.02 -15.65
C ASP A 180 27.87 -8.44 -14.48
N ASN A 181 27.03 -7.43 -14.74
CA ASN A 181 26.18 -6.78 -13.73
C ASN A 181 24.72 -7.28 -13.75
N SER A 182 24.50 -8.50 -14.26
CA SER A 182 23.17 -9.10 -14.32
C SER A 182 22.72 -9.62 -12.96
N GLU A 183 21.47 -9.35 -12.64
CA GLU A 183 20.79 -9.83 -11.46
C GLU A 183 19.56 -10.63 -11.85
N PHE A 184 19.31 -11.71 -11.13
CA PHE A 184 18.23 -12.67 -11.38
C PHE A 184 17.27 -12.66 -10.20
N LEU A 185 15.98 -12.78 -10.47
CA LEU A 185 14.97 -12.87 -9.43
C LEU A 185 15.20 -14.14 -8.62
N ARG A 186 15.24 -13.97 -7.30
CA ARG A 186 15.20 -15.08 -6.35
C ARG A 186 13.79 -15.65 -6.32
N LEU A 187 13.63 -16.90 -6.76
CA LEU A 187 12.35 -17.62 -6.71
C LEU A 187 12.18 -18.42 -5.41
N ASP A 188 13.28 -18.83 -4.77
CA ASP A 188 13.25 -19.62 -3.55
C ASP A 188 13.57 -18.80 -2.29
N PRO A 189 12.96 -19.12 -1.14
CA PRO A 189 13.33 -18.51 0.13
C PRO A 189 14.80 -18.80 0.51
N PRO A 190 15.44 -17.97 1.35
CA PRO A 190 14.81 -16.89 2.12
C PRO A 190 14.93 -15.51 1.44
N PHE A 191 13.80 -14.81 1.33
CA PHE A 191 13.73 -13.46 0.75
C PHE A 191 14.36 -12.36 1.62
N LYS A 192 14.76 -12.69 2.85
CA LYS A 192 15.47 -11.77 3.78
C LYS A 192 16.84 -11.31 3.26
N TRP A 193 17.42 -12.02 2.29
CA TRP A 193 18.68 -11.65 1.64
C TRP A 193 18.50 -10.74 0.42
N GLY A 194 17.29 -10.25 0.20
CA GLY A 194 16.92 -9.49 -0.99
C GLY A 194 16.29 -10.36 -2.07
N TYR A 195 15.67 -9.68 -3.04
CA TYR A 195 14.90 -10.30 -4.11
C TYR A 195 15.74 -10.66 -5.34
N TRP A 196 16.99 -10.23 -5.38
CA TRP A 196 17.87 -10.39 -6.54
C TRP A 196 19.12 -11.17 -6.14
N GLN A 197 19.61 -12.01 -7.06
CA GLN A 197 20.80 -12.83 -6.89
C GLN A 197 21.68 -12.76 -8.15
N GLN A 198 22.97 -13.03 -8.00
CA GLN A 198 23.95 -12.88 -9.10
C GLN A 198 24.03 -14.11 -10.01
N ILE A 199 23.52 -15.26 -9.55
CA ILE A 199 23.63 -16.53 -10.27
C ILE A 199 22.27 -16.85 -10.90
N PRO A 200 22.19 -17.04 -12.23
CA PRO A 200 20.96 -17.47 -12.88
C PRO A 200 20.68 -18.95 -12.60
N GLU A 201 19.41 -19.29 -12.55
CA GLU A 201 19.00 -20.69 -12.53
C GLU A 201 19.14 -21.31 -13.93
N LYS A 202 19.62 -22.55 -13.98
CA LYS A 202 19.77 -23.33 -15.21
C LYS A 202 18.66 -24.37 -15.33
N ASN A 203 17.42 -23.88 -15.35
CA ASN A 203 16.22 -24.68 -15.55
C ASN A 203 15.37 -24.10 -16.70
N ASP A 204 14.43 -24.89 -17.21
CA ASP A 204 13.52 -24.43 -18.28
C ASP A 204 12.40 -23.51 -17.74
N HIS A 205 12.47 -23.14 -16.46
CA HIS A 205 11.52 -22.23 -15.86
C HIS A 205 11.75 -20.81 -16.38
N ILE A 206 10.63 -20.13 -16.66
CA ILE A 206 10.66 -18.70 -16.93
C ILE A 206 10.87 -17.99 -15.59
N SER A 207 11.83 -17.07 -15.57
CA SER A 207 12.14 -16.20 -14.45
C SER A 207 12.44 -14.78 -14.95
N LEU A 208 12.76 -13.87 -14.04
CA LEU A 208 12.99 -12.45 -14.31
C LEU A 208 14.47 -12.12 -14.08
N ALA A 209 15.07 -11.37 -15.01
CA ALA A 209 16.41 -10.84 -14.88
C ALA A 209 16.41 -9.33 -15.10
N ARG A 210 17.42 -8.66 -14.55
CA ARG A 210 17.69 -7.25 -14.80
C ARG A 210 19.18 -6.99 -14.97
N TYR A 211 19.55 -6.09 -15.86
CA TYR A 211 20.94 -5.71 -16.11
C TYR A 211 21.03 -4.28 -16.65
N GLY A 212 22.24 -3.75 -16.77
CA GLY A 212 22.47 -2.36 -17.20
C GLY A 212 22.46 -1.36 -16.05
N GLU A 213 23.23 -0.29 -16.21
CA GLU A 213 23.37 0.83 -15.26
C GLU A 213 23.45 2.14 -16.06
N PRO A 214 22.90 3.27 -15.57
CA PRO A 214 22.13 3.43 -14.33
C PRO A 214 20.67 2.98 -14.45
N ASN A 215 20.19 2.76 -15.68
CA ASN A 215 18.81 2.33 -15.95
C ASN A 215 18.78 0.82 -16.17
N LYS A 216 18.11 0.11 -15.27
CA LYS A 216 17.97 -1.35 -15.34
C LYS A 216 17.00 -1.74 -16.44
N ILE A 217 17.45 -2.60 -17.34
CA ILE A 217 16.61 -3.27 -18.34
C ILE A 217 16.11 -4.56 -17.71
N PHE A 218 14.80 -4.78 -17.75
CA PHE A 218 14.17 -6.00 -17.23
C PHE A 218 13.78 -6.91 -18.39
N VAL A 219 14.09 -8.20 -18.22
CA VAL A 219 13.82 -9.23 -19.23
C VAL A 219 13.26 -10.47 -18.55
N PHE A 220 12.36 -11.18 -19.22
CA PHE A 220 12.12 -12.58 -18.88
C PHE A 220 13.28 -13.41 -19.41
N TYR A 221 13.65 -14.46 -18.70
CA TYR A 221 14.68 -15.41 -19.12
C TYR A 221 14.28 -16.86 -18.85
N ARG A 222 14.89 -17.78 -19.59
CA ARG A 222 14.84 -19.23 -19.35
C ARG A 222 16.11 -19.90 -19.85
N TYR A 223 16.42 -21.09 -19.34
CA TYR A 223 17.54 -21.90 -19.83
C TYR A 223 17.01 -23.11 -20.61
N SER A 224 17.31 -23.16 -21.91
CA SER A 224 16.82 -24.22 -22.80
C SER A 224 17.93 -24.64 -23.77
N ASN A 225 18.06 -25.95 -24.01
CA ASN A 225 19.06 -26.51 -24.94
C ASN A 225 20.51 -26.03 -24.69
N GLY A 226 20.89 -25.87 -23.42
CA GLY A 226 22.25 -25.47 -23.06
C GLY A 226 22.53 -23.95 -23.13
N VAL A 227 21.57 -23.14 -23.60
CA VAL A 227 21.72 -21.70 -23.80
C VAL A 227 20.70 -20.90 -22.98
N PHE A 228 21.06 -19.67 -22.62
CA PHE A 228 20.12 -18.72 -22.04
C PHE A 228 19.36 -18.00 -23.14
N LEU A 229 18.04 -17.94 -22.96
CA LEU A 229 17.15 -17.16 -23.81
C LEU A 229 16.54 -16.04 -22.97
N ASN A 230 16.36 -14.86 -23.55
CA ASN A 230 15.64 -13.76 -22.94
C ASN A 230 14.62 -13.13 -23.89
N THR A 231 13.75 -12.32 -23.30
CA THR A 231 12.81 -11.46 -24.02
C THR A 231 12.56 -10.21 -23.20
N PRO A 232 12.66 -9.00 -23.78
CA PRO A 232 12.57 -7.76 -23.03
C PRO A 232 11.16 -7.49 -22.53
N ILE A 233 11.05 -6.91 -21.34
CA ILE A 233 9.79 -6.44 -20.78
C ILE A 233 9.68 -4.94 -21.05
N PRO A 234 8.57 -4.45 -21.65
CA PRO A 234 8.40 -3.03 -21.89
C PRO A 234 8.51 -2.21 -20.60
N GLU A 235 9.26 -1.11 -20.64
CA GLU A 235 9.55 -0.29 -19.45
C GLU A 235 8.28 0.19 -18.73
N TRP A 236 7.23 0.51 -19.47
CA TRP A 236 5.96 0.97 -18.92
C TRP A 236 5.25 -0.08 -18.04
N ARG A 237 5.52 -1.39 -18.22
CA ARG A 237 5.04 -2.46 -17.34
C ARG A 237 5.85 -2.56 -16.04
N MET A 238 7.04 -1.97 -16.01
CA MET A 238 7.95 -2.02 -14.87
C MET A 238 7.86 -0.78 -13.98
N ARG A 239 7.49 0.37 -14.55
CA ARG A 239 7.50 1.67 -13.87
C ARG A 239 6.35 1.78 -12.86
N ASP A 240 6.64 2.25 -11.65
CA ASP A 240 5.62 2.73 -10.71
C ASP A 240 4.94 3.96 -11.30
N TYR A 241 3.67 3.83 -11.70
CA TYR A 241 2.91 4.91 -12.36
C TYR A 241 2.87 6.20 -11.53
N PHE A 242 2.96 6.10 -10.20
CA PHE A 242 2.95 7.24 -9.28
C PHE A 242 4.33 7.87 -9.07
N SER A 243 5.38 7.34 -9.70
CA SER A 243 6.74 7.83 -9.54
C SER A 243 7.22 8.57 -10.77
N ASN A 244 7.56 9.84 -10.58
CA ASN A 244 8.26 10.65 -11.60
C ASN A 244 9.75 10.30 -11.69
N VAL A 245 10.24 9.33 -10.90
CA VAL A 245 11.63 8.88 -10.93
C VAL A 245 11.74 7.76 -11.96
N PRO A 246 12.46 7.94 -13.09
CA PRO A 246 12.52 6.95 -14.16
C PRO A 246 13.05 5.57 -13.72
N SER A 247 13.86 5.53 -12.66
CA SER A 247 14.44 4.30 -12.10
C SER A 247 13.56 3.59 -11.06
N ASN A 248 12.36 4.11 -10.75
CA ASN A 248 11.45 3.43 -9.83
C ASN A 248 10.65 2.35 -10.55
N HIS A 249 11.18 1.12 -10.51
CA HIS A 249 10.57 -0.04 -11.14
C HIS A 249 9.60 -0.80 -10.22
N GLY A 250 8.83 -0.11 -9.38
CA GLY A 250 7.97 -0.74 -8.36
C GLY A 250 7.07 -1.87 -8.87
N GLU A 251 6.58 -1.79 -10.11
CA GLU A 251 5.69 -2.78 -10.72
C GLU A 251 6.37 -4.12 -11.05
N TYR A 252 7.72 -4.20 -11.03
CA TYR A 252 8.41 -5.50 -11.17
C TYR A 252 7.90 -6.52 -10.14
N ARG A 253 7.45 -6.05 -8.97
CA ARG A 253 6.95 -6.91 -7.89
C ARG A 253 5.72 -7.70 -8.33
N ARG A 254 4.86 -7.14 -9.17
CA ARG A 254 3.68 -7.84 -9.70
C ARG A 254 4.08 -9.04 -10.57
N ILE A 255 5.06 -8.82 -11.43
CA ILE A 255 5.66 -9.88 -12.26
C ILE A 255 6.37 -10.92 -11.38
N ALA A 256 7.17 -10.47 -10.41
CA ALA A 256 7.88 -11.35 -9.49
C ALA A 256 6.91 -12.23 -8.68
N ILE A 257 5.84 -11.65 -8.14
CA ILE A 257 4.80 -12.38 -7.40
C ILE A 257 4.09 -13.38 -8.29
N SER A 258 3.82 -13.03 -9.56
CA SER A 258 3.20 -13.95 -10.51
C SER A 258 4.11 -15.13 -10.85
N LEU A 259 5.42 -14.90 -10.97
CA LEU A 259 6.40 -15.97 -11.14
C LEU A 259 6.50 -16.85 -9.88
N LEU A 260 6.56 -16.26 -8.69
CA LEU A 260 6.56 -17.00 -7.42
C LEU A 260 5.29 -17.84 -7.26
N LYS A 261 4.13 -17.31 -7.66
CA LYS A 261 2.86 -18.03 -7.64
C LYS A 261 2.89 -19.22 -8.59
N LYS A 262 3.32 -19.01 -9.84
CA LYS A 262 3.47 -20.07 -10.85
C LYS A 262 4.39 -21.21 -10.38
N HIS A 263 5.46 -20.87 -9.65
CA HIS A 263 6.43 -21.84 -9.14
C HIS A 263 6.09 -22.40 -7.76
N GLY A 264 4.97 -21.99 -7.15
CA GLY A 264 4.53 -22.49 -5.84
C GLY A 264 5.39 -21.99 -4.67
N THR A 265 6.14 -20.91 -4.84
CA THR A 265 7.09 -20.38 -3.84
C THR A 265 6.67 -19.01 -3.28
N LEU A 266 5.50 -18.49 -3.67
CA LEU A 266 4.96 -17.25 -3.14
C LEU A 266 4.72 -17.37 -1.62
N PRO A 267 5.41 -16.57 -0.79
CA PRO A 267 5.18 -16.58 0.63
C PRO A 267 3.75 -16.20 1.00
N GLU A 268 3.17 -16.95 1.92
CA GLU A 268 1.85 -16.68 2.47
C GLU A 268 1.84 -15.37 3.29
N ILE A 269 0.67 -14.76 3.36
CA ILE A 269 0.38 -13.66 4.27
C ILE A 269 -0.11 -14.24 5.59
N LYS A 270 0.62 -13.98 6.66
CA LYS A 270 0.29 -14.45 8.00
C LYS A 270 -0.62 -13.45 8.69
N THR A 271 -1.70 -13.92 9.28
CA THR A 271 -2.61 -13.09 10.07
C THR A 271 -2.76 -13.62 11.48
N LYS A 272 -2.78 -12.73 12.45
CA LYS A 272 -2.98 -13.09 13.86
C LYS A 272 -4.07 -12.24 14.47
N ALA A 273 -5.08 -12.89 15.03
CA ALA A 273 -6.16 -12.19 15.71
C ALA A 273 -5.67 -11.59 17.04
N LYS A 274 -5.91 -10.29 17.24
CA LYS A 274 -5.65 -9.56 18.49
C LYS A 274 -6.94 -8.86 18.92
N GLY A 275 -7.90 -9.66 19.39
CA GLY A 275 -9.23 -9.20 19.79
C GLY A 275 -10.04 -8.66 18.62
N SER A 276 -10.22 -7.34 18.61
CA SER A 276 -10.94 -6.56 17.59
C SER A 276 -10.03 -6.03 16.46
N LEU A 277 -8.73 -6.33 16.54
CA LEU A 277 -7.74 -6.06 15.51
C LEU A 277 -7.19 -7.36 14.91
N ILE A 278 -6.67 -7.27 13.70
CA ILE A 278 -5.89 -8.32 13.04
C ILE A 278 -4.48 -7.76 12.77
N GLU A 279 -3.47 -8.46 13.26
CA GLU A 279 -2.09 -8.22 12.84
C GLU A 279 -1.85 -8.93 11.50
N ILE A 280 -1.38 -8.20 10.50
CA ILE A 280 -1.12 -8.73 9.16
C ILE A 280 0.38 -8.64 8.92
N LYS A 281 0.99 -9.78 8.60
CA LYS A 281 2.41 -9.90 8.25
C LYS A 281 2.57 -10.45 6.84
N LEU A 282 3.04 -9.60 5.94
CA LEU A 282 3.32 -9.97 4.56
C LEU A 282 4.58 -10.85 4.48
N GLY A 283 4.51 -11.92 3.70
CA GLY A 283 5.69 -12.74 3.38
C GLY A 283 6.53 -12.19 2.22
N TYR A 284 5.91 -11.36 1.37
CA TYR A 284 6.55 -10.69 0.23
C TYR A 284 6.00 -9.27 0.09
N ARG A 285 6.80 -8.33 -0.42
CA ARG A 285 6.37 -6.94 -0.55
C ARG A 285 5.38 -6.79 -1.70
N LEU A 286 4.20 -6.21 -1.40
CA LEU A 286 3.14 -5.98 -2.39
C LEU A 286 3.59 -5.02 -3.51
N PRO A 287 2.98 -5.10 -4.71
CA PRO A 287 3.13 -4.07 -5.73
C PRO A 287 2.57 -2.72 -5.24
N PRO A 288 2.93 -1.60 -5.88
CA PRO A 288 2.59 -0.25 -5.43
C PRO A 288 1.12 -0.03 -5.06
N SER A 289 0.15 -0.31 -5.93
CA SER A 289 -1.28 -0.07 -5.63
C SER A 289 -1.76 -0.85 -4.40
N GLU A 290 -1.46 -2.15 -4.34
CA GLU A 290 -1.86 -3.03 -3.24
C GLU A 290 -1.15 -2.67 -1.93
N GLU A 291 0.12 -2.25 -1.97
CA GLU A 291 0.85 -1.75 -0.79
C GLU A 291 0.20 -0.48 -0.23
N ASN A 292 -0.21 0.45 -1.09
CA ASN A 292 -0.85 1.69 -0.66
C ASN A 292 -2.27 1.46 -0.16
N PHE A 293 -3.02 0.53 -0.74
CA PHE A 293 -4.32 0.10 -0.22
C PHE A 293 -4.19 -0.57 1.15
N PHE A 294 -3.19 -1.45 1.31
CA PHE A 294 -2.87 -2.06 2.60
C PHE A 294 -2.56 -0.99 3.65
N LYS A 295 -1.68 -0.03 3.33
CA LYS A 295 -1.32 1.07 4.23
C LYS A 295 -2.50 1.97 4.58
N LEU A 296 -3.37 2.26 3.61
CA LEU A 296 -4.55 3.10 3.81
C LEU A 296 -5.47 2.52 4.89
N TYR A 297 -5.76 1.23 4.86
CA TYR A 297 -6.72 0.60 5.78
C TYR A 297 -6.10 -0.01 7.03
N SER A 298 -4.80 0.21 7.29
CA SER A 298 -4.11 -0.34 8.44
C SER A 298 -3.24 0.70 9.15
N TRP A 299 -3.09 0.54 10.46
CA TRP A 299 -2.16 1.32 11.28
C TRP A 299 -0.75 0.71 11.24
N PRO A 300 0.30 1.53 11.22
CA PRO A 300 1.65 1.02 11.42
C PRO A 300 1.78 0.44 12.84
N VAL A 301 2.66 -0.55 13.03
CA VAL A 301 2.89 -1.14 14.37
C VAL A 301 3.76 -0.21 15.23
N ARG A 302 4.60 0.61 14.59
CA ARG A 302 5.34 1.69 15.25
C ARG A 302 5.20 2.96 14.43
N TYR A 303 5.26 4.13 15.05
CA TYR A 303 5.15 5.39 14.30
C TYR A 303 6.50 6.00 13.97
N ASP A 304 7.57 5.52 14.61
CA ASP A 304 8.95 5.83 14.26
C ASP A 304 9.41 4.92 13.11
N PHE A 305 9.30 5.44 11.89
CA PHE A 305 9.85 4.82 10.68
C PHE A 305 10.38 5.92 9.77
N THR A 306 11.39 5.57 8.98
CA THR A 306 11.95 6.49 7.97
C THR A 306 11.60 6.03 6.57
N SER A 307 11.75 6.91 5.60
CA SER A 307 11.71 6.55 4.17
C SER A 307 12.64 5.36 3.81
N LYS A 308 13.72 5.16 4.57
CA LYS A 308 14.67 4.04 4.42
C LYS A 308 14.24 2.75 5.11
N THR A 309 13.33 2.81 6.08
CA THR A 309 12.84 1.66 6.87
C THR A 309 11.31 1.66 6.93
N PRO A 310 10.62 1.63 5.79
CA PRO A 310 9.17 1.78 5.77
C PRO A 310 8.49 0.54 6.39
N GLN A 311 7.39 0.76 7.10
CA GLN A 311 6.58 -0.31 7.68
C GLN A 311 5.59 -0.89 6.67
N VAL A 312 6.16 -1.66 5.74
CA VAL A 312 5.41 -2.29 4.66
C VAL A 312 5.00 -3.72 4.99
N PHE A 313 5.76 -4.43 5.83
CA PHE A 313 5.57 -5.88 6.05
C PHE A 313 4.64 -6.22 7.20
N THR A 314 4.46 -5.35 8.19
CA THR A 314 3.64 -5.66 9.36
C THR A 314 2.85 -4.45 9.78
N ARG A 315 1.52 -4.59 9.81
CA ARG A 315 0.56 -3.53 10.15
C ARG A 315 -0.65 -4.14 10.85
N MET A 316 -1.42 -3.29 11.54
CA MET A 316 -2.63 -3.67 12.26
C MET A 316 -3.86 -3.18 11.51
N MET A 317 -4.88 -4.01 11.33
CA MET A 317 -6.11 -3.66 10.64
C MET A 317 -7.32 -3.91 11.54
N ALA A 318 -8.38 -3.11 11.40
CA ALA A 318 -9.64 -3.39 12.08
C ALA A 318 -10.19 -4.74 11.59
N ARG A 319 -10.62 -5.60 12.52
CA ARG A 319 -11.14 -6.93 12.18
C ARG A 319 -12.33 -6.90 11.22
N GLN A 320 -13.10 -5.82 11.24
CA GLN A 320 -14.23 -5.63 10.33
C GLN A 320 -13.79 -5.40 8.88
N ILE A 321 -12.62 -4.78 8.64
CA ILE A 321 -12.11 -4.49 7.29
C ILE A 321 -11.33 -5.67 6.70
N TYR A 322 -10.74 -6.50 7.57
CA TYR A 322 -9.91 -7.62 7.16
C TYR A 322 -10.53 -8.55 6.10
N PRO A 323 -11.81 -8.97 6.18
CA PRO A 323 -12.42 -9.83 5.17
C PRO A 323 -12.37 -9.26 3.75
N MET A 324 -12.54 -7.95 3.60
CA MET A 324 -12.46 -7.28 2.29
C MET A 324 -11.04 -7.25 1.78
N PHE A 325 -10.08 -6.87 2.63
CA PHE A 325 -8.67 -6.88 2.26
C PHE A 325 -8.20 -8.29 1.85
N LYS A 326 -8.62 -9.30 2.59
CA LYS A 326 -8.36 -10.72 2.28
C LYS A 326 -8.96 -11.09 0.93
N HIS A 327 -10.23 -10.77 0.70
CA HIS A 327 -10.93 -11.06 -0.56
C HIS A 327 -10.23 -10.47 -1.79
N GLU A 328 -9.87 -9.18 -1.75
CA GLU A 328 -9.20 -8.51 -2.87
C GLU A 328 -7.83 -9.14 -3.19
N LEU A 329 -7.08 -9.59 -2.18
CA LEU A 329 -5.79 -10.22 -2.41
C LEU A 329 -5.91 -11.70 -2.80
N GLU A 330 -6.87 -12.43 -2.25
CA GLU A 330 -7.12 -13.83 -2.64
C GLU A 330 -7.61 -13.93 -4.08
N SER A 331 -8.41 -12.98 -4.56
CA SER A 331 -8.86 -12.94 -5.96
C SER A 331 -7.70 -12.76 -6.95
N MET A 332 -6.64 -12.05 -6.55
CA MET A 332 -5.40 -11.94 -7.32
C MET A 332 -4.56 -13.23 -7.28
N GLY A 333 -4.68 -14.04 -6.23
CA GLY A 333 -3.96 -15.30 -6.06
C GLY A 333 -3.03 -15.37 -4.84
N TYR A 334 -3.05 -14.39 -3.92
CA TYR A 334 -2.35 -14.50 -2.63
C TYR A 334 -2.98 -15.58 -1.74
N CYS A 335 -2.17 -16.13 -0.82
CA CYS A 335 -2.61 -17.12 0.15
C CYS A 335 -2.44 -16.58 1.56
N PHE A 336 -3.43 -16.83 2.44
CA PHE A 336 -3.42 -16.41 3.83
C PHE A 336 -3.35 -17.60 4.78
N VAL A 337 -2.60 -17.44 5.87
CA VAL A 337 -2.56 -18.39 6.98
C VAL A 337 -2.88 -17.67 8.27
N GLU A 338 -3.91 -18.16 8.97
CA GLU A 338 -4.36 -17.65 10.25
C GLU A 338 -3.56 -18.35 11.37
N GLU A 339 -2.87 -17.58 12.21
CA GLU A 339 -2.02 -18.03 13.34
C GLU A 339 -2.72 -18.01 14.70
#